data_AF-A0A937Z4F9-F1
#
_entry.id   AF-A0A937Z4F9-F1
#
_cell.length_a   1.000
_cell.length_b   1.000
_cell.length_c   1.000
_cell.angle_alpha   90.00
_cell.angle_beta   90.00
_cell.angle_gamma   90.00
#
_symmetry.space_group_name_H-M   'P 1'
#
loop_
_entity.id
_entity.type
_entity.pdbx_description
1 polymer ?
#
loop_
_entity_poly.entity_id
_entity_poly.type
_entity_poly.pdbx_seq_one_letter_code
_entity_poly.pdbx_strand_id
1 'polypeptide(L)'
;MAAFPAAKGLIVNDDGWSSYARSPAPMTPADIARVTVEPLAGTGVIAYQFCALGGHAVNYRSRFLPRVGDLMERIDTLHVWRIRETLRHLDELGTDPLQVVAEACHRHGLACQYSLRVNDAHHIYRKADGSPYFPELLSPWFDAHRDALLPNGQLDYAHPDVHAYRLAQIEEVFREYPVDGLDLDFTRFRPWFREGAERGCAPLMTDLVRRLRDLAVERTLSGRFEYSPEVCLASGLAV
;
A
#
# COMPACT_ATOMS: atom_id res chain seq x y z
N MET A 1 4.18 31.48 -31.96
CA MET A 1 3.08 31.02 -31.09
C MET A 1 3.70 30.46 -29.83
N ALA A 2 3.44 31.07 -28.67
CA ALA A 2 3.99 30.61 -27.40
C ALA A 2 3.30 29.30 -27.01
N ALA A 3 4.05 28.20 -26.97
CA ALA A 3 3.58 26.96 -26.36
C ALA A 3 3.48 27.19 -24.84
N PHE A 4 2.28 27.11 -24.29
CA PHE A 4 2.13 27.01 -22.84
C PHE A 4 2.77 25.68 -22.38
N PRO A 5 3.60 25.69 -21.32
CA PRO A 5 4.25 24.47 -20.84
C PRO A 5 3.18 23.52 -20.30
N ALA A 6 3.32 22.21 -20.59
CA ALA A 6 2.53 21.17 -19.97
C ALA A 6 2.52 21.39 -18.44
N ALA A 7 1.33 21.55 -17.85
CA ALA A 7 1.21 21.98 -16.47
C ALA A 7 2.02 21.06 -15.55
N LYS A 8 3.00 21.63 -14.83
CA LYS A 8 3.75 20.92 -13.78
C LYS A 8 2.77 20.68 -12.63
N GLY A 9 2.37 19.44 -12.42
CA GLY A 9 1.52 19.05 -11.29
C GLY A 9 2.31 18.42 -10.15
N LEU A 10 1.82 18.58 -8.92
CA LEU A 10 2.35 17.91 -7.74
C LEU A 10 1.64 16.57 -7.52
N ILE A 11 2.38 15.58 -7.07
CA ILE A 11 1.84 14.29 -6.62
C ILE A 11 2.07 14.23 -5.11
N VAL A 12 1.01 13.93 -4.35
CA VAL A 12 1.11 13.74 -2.90
C VAL A 12 0.90 12.26 -2.60
N ASN A 13 1.80 11.69 -1.81
CA ASN A 13 1.63 10.36 -1.24
C ASN A 13 1.14 10.47 0.20
N ASP A 14 0.06 9.77 0.50
CA ASP A 14 -0.47 9.59 1.84
C ASP A 14 -0.20 8.15 2.29
N ASP A 15 0.34 8.03 3.50
CA ASP A 15 0.76 6.76 4.07
C ASP A 15 -0.43 5.83 4.37
N GLY A 16 -1.66 6.37 4.39
CA GLY A 16 -2.94 5.68 4.60
C GLY A 16 -3.23 5.24 6.02
N TRP A 17 -2.46 5.70 7.01
CA TRP A 17 -2.60 5.25 8.40
C TRP A 17 -2.56 6.41 9.38
N SER A 18 -1.64 7.35 9.17
CA SER A 18 -1.34 8.42 10.09
C SER A 18 -2.54 9.31 10.40
N SER A 19 -3.32 9.64 9.39
CA SER A 19 -4.50 10.50 9.51
C SER A 19 -5.56 9.89 10.42
N TYR A 20 -5.72 8.57 10.40
CA TYR A 20 -6.71 7.84 11.21
C TYR A 20 -6.18 7.50 12.60
N ALA A 21 -4.91 7.07 12.69
CA ALA A 21 -4.25 6.73 13.94
C ALA A 21 -4.19 7.91 14.93
N ARG A 22 -4.13 9.15 14.42
CA ARG A 22 -3.97 10.37 15.22
C ARG A 22 -5.29 11.12 15.46
N SER A 23 -6.36 10.78 14.75
CA SER A 23 -7.65 11.45 14.87
C SER A 23 -8.54 10.82 15.95
N PRO A 24 -9.49 11.57 16.53
CA PRO A 24 -10.55 10.99 17.34
C PRO A 24 -11.33 9.92 16.55
N ALA A 25 -11.66 8.81 17.20
CA ALA A 25 -12.42 7.71 16.63
C ALA A 25 -13.80 7.57 17.30
N PRO A 26 -14.81 7.04 16.60
CA PRO A 26 -14.78 6.66 15.18
C PRO A 26 -14.88 7.88 14.26
N MET A 27 -14.20 7.83 13.11
CA MET A 27 -14.32 8.88 12.07
C MET A 27 -15.51 8.59 11.15
N THR A 28 -16.20 9.64 10.70
CA THR A 28 -17.19 9.57 9.60
C THR A 28 -16.48 9.66 8.23
N PRO A 29 -17.15 9.32 7.11
CA PRO A 29 -16.61 9.54 5.76
C PRO A 29 -16.19 11.01 5.51
N ALA A 30 -16.96 11.98 6.06
CA ALA A 30 -16.62 13.38 5.96
C ALA A 30 -15.35 13.73 6.74
N ASP A 31 -15.15 13.14 7.93
CA ASP A 31 -13.90 13.33 8.69
C ASP A 31 -12.70 12.78 7.93
N ILE A 32 -12.83 11.62 7.29
CA ILE A 32 -11.77 11.01 6.46
C ILE A 32 -11.38 11.96 5.32
N ALA A 33 -12.36 12.42 4.52
CA ALA A 33 -12.10 13.35 3.42
C ALA A 33 -11.43 14.64 3.90
N ARG A 34 -11.92 15.20 5.01
CA ARG A 34 -11.43 16.44 5.62
C ARG A 34 -9.96 16.39 6.05
N VAL A 35 -9.49 15.25 6.55
CA VAL A 35 -8.08 15.11 7.00
C VAL A 35 -7.14 14.59 5.92
N THR A 36 -7.66 14.11 4.78
CA THR A 36 -6.87 13.51 3.70
C THR A 36 -6.80 14.41 2.48
N VAL A 37 -7.89 14.44 1.69
CA VAL A 37 -7.91 15.00 0.33
C VAL A 37 -8.30 16.47 0.32
N GLU A 38 -9.29 16.86 1.13
CA GLU A 38 -9.84 18.23 1.14
C GLU A 38 -8.79 19.33 1.38
N PRO A 39 -7.76 19.15 2.23
CA PRO A 39 -6.69 20.15 2.40
C PRO A 39 -5.90 20.44 1.11
N LEU A 40 -5.98 19.57 0.10
CA LEU A 40 -5.28 19.71 -1.17
C LEU A 40 -6.18 20.25 -2.30
N ALA A 41 -7.48 20.43 -2.04
CA ALA A 41 -8.43 20.95 -3.01
C ALA A 41 -8.03 22.35 -3.48
N GLY A 42 -8.02 22.57 -4.80
CA GLY A 42 -7.65 23.86 -5.40
C GLY A 42 -6.15 24.21 -5.34
N THR A 43 -5.29 23.27 -4.91
CA THR A 43 -3.84 23.43 -4.96
C THR A 43 -3.28 22.97 -6.32
N GLY A 44 -1.95 23.00 -6.50
CA GLY A 44 -1.27 22.45 -7.68
C GLY A 44 -1.12 20.93 -7.69
N VAL A 45 -1.72 20.22 -6.73
CA VAL A 45 -1.74 18.76 -6.69
C VAL A 45 -2.65 18.23 -7.80
N ILE A 46 -2.18 17.21 -8.53
CA ILE A 46 -2.92 16.58 -9.64
C ILE A 46 -3.23 15.11 -9.37
N ALA A 47 -2.47 14.47 -8.49
CA ALA A 47 -2.67 13.07 -8.13
C ALA A 47 -2.38 12.84 -6.64
N TYR A 48 -3.20 11.98 -6.05
CA TYR A 48 -3.14 11.57 -4.67
C TYR A 48 -2.90 10.06 -4.62
N GLN A 49 -1.74 9.68 -4.10
CA GLN A 49 -1.31 8.28 -3.98
C GLN A 49 -1.62 7.79 -2.59
N PHE A 50 -2.65 6.96 -2.44
CA PHE A 50 -3.15 6.53 -1.15
C PHE A 50 -2.69 5.12 -0.82
N CYS A 51 -1.91 4.97 0.25
CA CYS A 51 -1.37 3.67 0.66
C CYS A 51 -2.28 2.95 1.64
N ALA A 52 -3.21 2.16 1.12
CA ALA A 52 -4.17 1.39 1.90
C ALA A 52 -3.62 0.02 2.39
N LEU A 53 -2.29 -0.10 2.56
CA LEU A 53 -1.54 -1.27 3.01
C LEU A 53 -0.49 -0.88 4.06
N GLY A 54 -0.44 -1.58 5.19
CA GLY A 54 0.55 -1.39 6.25
C GLY A 54 1.11 -2.75 6.62
N GLY A 55 2.41 -2.97 6.35
CA GLY A 55 3.00 -4.31 6.28
C GLY A 55 2.20 -5.24 5.35
N HIS A 56 1.32 -6.05 5.95
CA HIS A 56 0.52 -7.08 5.27
C HIS A 56 -0.99 -6.96 5.54
N ALA A 57 -1.41 -5.99 6.34
CA ALA A 57 -2.82 -5.72 6.61
C ALA A 57 -3.27 -4.45 5.90
N VAL A 58 -4.55 -4.41 5.55
CA VAL A 58 -5.16 -3.32 4.78
C VAL A 58 -6.12 -2.49 5.62
N ASN A 59 -6.40 -1.27 5.18
CA ASN A 59 -7.44 -0.43 5.80
C ASN A 59 -8.75 -0.45 4.99
N TYR A 60 -8.81 -1.15 3.85
CA TYR A 60 -10.01 -1.31 3.03
C TYR A 60 -10.61 -2.71 3.18
N ARG A 61 -11.77 -2.96 2.57
CA ARG A 61 -12.41 -4.27 2.60
C ARG A 61 -11.83 -5.19 1.53
N SER A 62 -10.98 -6.11 1.96
CA SER A 62 -10.47 -7.19 1.13
C SER A 62 -11.15 -8.51 1.45
N ARG A 63 -11.30 -9.38 0.45
CA ARG A 63 -11.83 -10.74 0.61
C ARG A 63 -10.81 -11.70 1.22
N PHE A 64 -9.52 -11.38 1.16
CA PHE A 64 -8.44 -12.29 1.56
C PHE A 64 -7.34 -11.63 2.38
N LEU A 65 -7.24 -10.30 2.38
CA LEU A 65 -6.27 -9.57 3.20
C LEU A 65 -6.90 -9.23 4.57
N PRO A 66 -6.17 -9.44 5.67
CA PRO A 66 -6.64 -9.05 6.99
C PRO A 66 -6.66 -7.53 7.11
N ARG A 67 -7.53 -6.99 7.97
CA ARG A 67 -7.45 -5.59 8.38
C ARG A 67 -6.69 -5.43 9.69
N VAL A 68 -6.12 -4.26 9.87
CA VAL A 68 -5.32 -3.95 11.06
C VAL A 68 -6.14 -4.17 12.32
N GLY A 69 -5.59 -4.98 13.23
CA GLY A 69 -6.18 -5.30 14.51
C GLY A 69 -7.35 -6.30 14.49
N ASP A 70 -7.84 -6.75 13.32
CA ASP A 70 -8.98 -7.68 13.28
C ASP A 70 -8.63 -9.07 13.83
N LEU A 71 -7.37 -9.47 13.72
CA LEU A 71 -6.88 -10.76 14.20
C LEU A 71 -6.19 -10.68 15.58
N MET A 72 -6.17 -9.51 16.22
CA MET A 72 -5.63 -9.38 17.57
C MET A 72 -6.60 -9.96 18.60
N GLU A 73 -6.10 -10.76 19.54
CA GLU A 73 -6.89 -11.25 20.67
C GLU A 73 -7.39 -10.10 21.56
N ARG A 74 -6.53 -9.10 21.80
CA ARG A 74 -6.84 -7.90 22.56
C ARG A 74 -6.17 -6.69 21.92
N ILE A 75 -6.94 -5.62 21.72
CA ILE A 75 -6.39 -4.31 21.34
C ILE A 75 -5.81 -3.64 22.58
N ASP A 76 -4.50 -3.44 22.61
CA ASP A 76 -3.77 -2.88 23.75
C ASP A 76 -3.02 -1.58 23.44
N THR A 77 -3.18 -1.05 22.23
CA THR A 77 -2.60 0.22 21.78
C THR A 77 -3.67 1.17 21.24
N LEU A 78 -3.52 2.46 21.58
CA LEU A 78 -4.51 3.49 21.25
C LEU A 78 -4.63 3.72 19.74
N HIS A 79 -3.53 3.67 18.98
CA HIS A 79 -3.58 3.89 17.53
C HIS A 79 -4.33 2.78 16.81
N VAL A 80 -4.10 1.50 17.18
CA VAL A 80 -4.85 0.37 16.62
C VAL A 80 -6.32 0.46 17.01
N TRP A 81 -6.63 0.81 18.26
CA TRP A 81 -8.01 1.01 18.70
C TRP A 81 -8.71 2.08 17.84
N ARG A 82 -8.08 3.24 17.62
CA ARG A 82 -8.65 4.31 16.78
C ARG A 82 -8.90 3.88 15.34
N ILE A 83 -7.92 3.20 14.73
CA ILE A 83 -8.04 2.67 13.37
C ILE A 83 -9.22 1.70 13.33
N ARG A 84 -9.25 0.70 14.21
CA ARG A 84 -10.24 -0.37 14.19
C ARG A 84 -11.67 0.13 14.44
N GLU A 85 -11.86 1.02 15.40
CA GLU A 85 -13.18 1.60 15.65
C GLU A 85 -13.65 2.47 14.48
N THR A 86 -12.73 3.18 13.81
CA THR A 86 -13.05 3.89 12.57
C THR A 86 -13.43 2.92 11.45
N LEU A 87 -12.67 1.85 11.22
CA LEU A 87 -12.96 0.87 10.18
C LEU A 87 -14.32 0.19 10.40
N ARG A 88 -14.64 -0.19 11.64
CA ARG A 88 -15.94 -0.77 12.00
C ARG A 88 -17.11 0.18 11.74
N HIS A 89 -16.95 1.44 12.14
CA HIS A 89 -17.97 2.44 11.87
C HIS A 89 -18.19 2.67 10.38
N LEU A 90 -17.12 2.67 9.57
CA LEU A 90 -17.25 2.76 8.12
C LEU A 90 -17.92 1.52 7.51
N ASP A 91 -17.66 0.32 8.04
CA ASP A 91 -18.37 -0.90 7.62
C ASP A 91 -19.88 -0.81 7.85
N GLU A 92 -20.30 -0.27 9.00
CA GLU A 92 -21.72 -0.05 9.32
C GLU A 92 -22.38 0.90 8.32
N LEU A 93 -21.60 1.81 7.73
CA LEU A 93 -22.02 2.74 6.67
C LEU A 93 -21.84 2.16 5.26
N GLY A 94 -21.38 0.92 5.12
CA GLY A 94 -21.18 0.25 3.83
C GLY A 94 -20.02 0.80 3.00
N THR A 95 -19.05 1.46 3.64
CA THR A 95 -17.90 2.09 2.97
C THR A 95 -16.59 1.74 3.68
N ASP A 96 -15.47 2.24 3.17
CA ASP A 96 -14.14 2.10 3.76
C ASP A 96 -13.23 3.27 3.33
N PRO A 97 -12.06 3.46 3.97
CA PRO A 97 -11.16 4.57 3.67
C PRO A 97 -10.74 4.68 2.20
N LEU A 98 -10.50 3.56 1.50
CA LEU A 98 -10.06 3.60 0.11
C LEU A 98 -11.19 4.12 -0.80
N GLN A 99 -12.43 3.67 -0.58
CA GLN A 99 -13.60 4.21 -1.28
C GLN A 99 -13.76 5.70 -1.02
N VAL A 100 -13.74 6.12 0.25
CA VAL A 100 -13.97 7.52 0.64
C VAL A 100 -12.90 8.45 0.06
N VAL A 101 -11.64 8.04 0.11
CA VAL A 101 -10.51 8.81 -0.42
C VAL A 101 -10.58 8.92 -1.93
N ALA A 102 -10.87 7.83 -2.64
CA ALA A 102 -10.98 7.85 -4.10
C ALA A 102 -12.11 8.77 -4.57
N GLU A 103 -13.30 8.67 -3.97
CA GLU A 103 -14.42 9.56 -4.27
C GLU A 103 -14.11 11.03 -3.92
N ALA A 104 -13.42 11.29 -2.82
CA ALA A 104 -12.99 12.64 -2.45
C ALA A 104 -12.01 13.21 -3.48
N CYS A 105 -11.07 12.41 -3.99
CA CYS A 105 -10.17 12.82 -5.07
C CYS A 105 -10.96 13.24 -6.30
N HIS A 106 -11.91 12.41 -6.74
CA HIS A 106 -12.74 12.69 -7.92
C HIS A 106 -13.60 13.95 -7.76
N ARG A 107 -14.20 14.17 -6.58
CA ARG A 107 -14.95 15.40 -6.28
C ARG A 107 -14.10 16.68 -6.41
N HIS A 108 -12.79 16.57 -6.18
CA HIS A 108 -11.85 17.69 -6.24
C HIS A 108 -10.99 17.71 -7.51
N GLY A 109 -11.28 16.87 -8.50
CA GLY A 109 -10.56 16.82 -9.77
C GLY A 109 -9.13 16.27 -9.66
N LEU A 110 -8.87 15.45 -8.64
CA LEU A 110 -7.59 14.77 -8.43
C LEU A 110 -7.68 13.32 -8.92
N ALA A 111 -6.61 12.82 -9.55
CA ALA A 111 -6.48 11.39 -9.79
C ALA A 111 -6.15 10.66 -8.49
N CYS A 112 -6.80 9.54 -8.21
CA CYS A 112 -6.48 8.68 -7.07
C CYS A 112 -5.68 7.45 -7.54
N GLN A 113 -4.47 7.26 -7.04
CA GLN A 113 -3.71 6.03 -7.28
C GLN A 113 -3.65 5.20 -5.99
N TYR A 114 -3.86 3.89 -6.12
CA TYR A 114 -3.52 2.96 -5.04
C TYR A 114 -2.00 2.86 -4.93
N SER A 115 -1.44 3.22 -3.78
CA SER A 115 0.00 3.13 -3.53
C SER A 115 0.37 1.81 -2.86
N LEU A 116 0.89 0.88 -3.65
CA LEU A 116 1.42 -0.39 -3.16
C LEU A 116 2.85 -0.20 -2.64
N ARG A 117 3.04 -0.27 -1.33
CA ARG A 117 4.36 -0.51 -0.75
C ARG A 117 4.78 -1.92 -1.10
N VAL A 118 5.76 -2.05 -1.98
CA VAL A 118 6.09 -3.34 -2.61
C VAL A 118 6.43 -4.38 -1.55
N ASN A 119 7.16 -4.01 -0.49
CA ASN A 119 7.52 -4.95 0.56
C ASN A 119 7.60 -4.24 1.92
N ASP A 120 6.49 -3.66 2.38
CA ASP A 120 6.49 -2.93 3.65
C ASP A 120 6.94 -3.83 4.82
N ALA A 121 7.72 -3.24 5.73
CA ALA A 121 8.32 -3.89 6.88
C ALA A 121 8.08 -3.09 8.17
N HIS A 122 7.14 -2.15 8.17
CA HIS A 122 6.80 -1.45 9.40
C HIS A 122 6.13 -2.42 10.37
N HIS A 123 6.22 -2.09 11.66
CA HIS A 123 5.55 -2.78 12.75
C HIS A 123 5.99 -4.24 12.99
N ILE A 124 6.81 -4.84 12.13
CA ILE A 124 8.27 -5.07 12.29
C ILE A 124 8.91 -5.28 13.70
N TYR A 125 8.21 -5.57 14.82
CA TYR A 125 8.85 -5.75 16.14
C TYR A 125 9.63 -7.07 16.34
N ARG A 126 10.58 -7.05 17.29
CA ARG A 126 11.30 -8.25 17.74
C ARG A 126 10.97 -8.54 19.20
N LYS A 127 10.73 -9.81 19.52
CA LYS A 127 10.70 -10.28 20.91
C LYS A 127 12.11 -10.26 21.50
N ALA A 128 12.20 -10.47 22.81
CA ALA A 128 13.49 -10.53 23.51
C ALA A 128 14.43 -11.63 22.97
N ASP A 129 13.88 -12.72 22.40
CA ASP A 129 14.64 -13.81 21.76
C ASP A 129 15.04 -13.51 20.30
N GLY A 130 14.70 -12.32 19.79
CA GLY A 130 15.00 -11.88 18.42
C GLY A 130 13.98 -12.34 17.38
N SER A 131 12.97 -13.14 17.74
CA SER A 131 11.94 -13.57 16.80
C SER A 131 11.01 -12.40 16.40
N PRO A 132 10.58 -12.34 15.12
CA PRO A 132 9.52 -11.45 14.64
C PRO A 132 8.23 -11.51 15.47
N TYR A 133 7.61 -10.36 15.78
CA TYR A 133 6.31 -10.27 16.48
C TYR A 133 5.49 -9.07 16.00
N PHE A 134 4.36 -9.31 15.32
CA PHE A 134 3.52 -8.24 14.75
C PHE A 134 2.02 -8.52 15.02
N PRO A 135 1.47 -8.18 16.19
CA PRO A 135 0.09 -8.56 16.52
C PRO A 135 -0.92 -7.78 15.68
N GLU A 136 -0.62 -6.53 15.32
CA GLU A 136 -1.54 -5.66 14.58
C GLU A 136 -1.64 -6.00 13.08
N LEU A 137 -0.70 -6.79 12.55
CA LEU A 137 -0.56 -7.15 11.12
C LEU A 137 -0.56 -8.67 10.87
N LEU A 138 -1.16 -9.46 11.76
CA LEU A 138 -1.26 -10.91 11.60
C LEU A 138 -1.91 -11.28 10.26
N SER A 139 -1.42 -12.33 9.62
CA SER A 139 -1.89 -12.76 8.30
C SER A 139 -1.83 -14.28 8.16
N PRO A 140 -2.99 -14.97 8.03
CA PRO A 140 -3.03 -16.42 7.80
C PRO A 140 -2.28 -16.83 6.54
N TRP A 141 -2.22 -15.96 5.52
CA TRP A 141 -1.44 -16.22 4.31
C TRP A 141 0.06 -16.30 4.63
N PHE A 142 0.58 -15.40 5.46
CA PHE A 142 1.98 -15.41 5.88
C PHE A 142 2.30 -16.65 6.72
N ASP A 143 1.38 -17.04 7.61
CA ASP A 143 1.53 -18.25 8.42
C ASP A 143 1.54 -19.53 7.56
N ALA A 144 0.81 -19.55 6.45
CA ALA A 144 0.79 -20.66 5.51
C ALA A 144 1.98 -20.69 4.54
N HIS A 145 2.62 -19.55 4.25
CA HIS A 145 3.68 -19.42 3.23
C HIS A 145 5.02 -18.98 3.85
N ARG A 146 5.40 -19.57 4.97
CA ARG A 146 6.62 -19.20 5.73
C ARG A 146 7.91 -19.36 4.93
N ASP A 147 7.93 -20.24 3.94
CA ASP A 147 9.05 -20.47 3.04
C ASP A 147 9.23 -19.35 2.00
N ALA A 148 8.14 -18.65 1.68
CA ALA A 148 8.09 -17.49 0.79
C ALA A 148 8.40 -16.16 1.51
N LEU A 149 8.91 -16.22 2.74
CA LEU A 149 9.33 -15.06 3.53
C LEU A 149 10.86 -15.00 3.65
N LEU A 150 11.38 -13.78 3.65
CA LEU A 150 12.76 -13.47 3.98
C LEU A 150 13.01 -13.66 5.48
N PRO A 151 14.28 -13.80 5.93
CA PRO A 151 14.60 -14.01 7.35
C PRO A 151 14.07 -12.90 8.28
N ASN A 152 13.81 -11.71 7.76
CA ASN A 152 13.26 -10.59 8.50
C ASN A 152 11.72 -10.52 8.49
N GLY A 153 11.04 -11.49 7.89
CA GLY A 153 9.58 -11.59 7.84
C GLY A 153 8.91 -10.90 6.65
N GLN A 154 9.67 -10.20 5.80
CA GLN A 154 9.15 -9.62 4.55
C GLN A 154 8.93 -10.70 3.47
N LEU A 155 8.25 -10.35 2.38
CA LEU A 155 8.04 -11.26 1.26
C LEU A 155 9.34 -11.51 0.48
N ASP A 156 9.58 -12.76 0.09
CA ASP A 156 10.63 -13.12 -0.87
C ASP A 156 10.04 -13.24 -2.29
N TYR A 157 10.30 -12.24 -3.11
CA TYR A 157 9.81 -12.15 -4.48
C TYR A 157 10.41 -13.20 -5.42
N ALA A 158 11.33 -14.05 -4.97
CA ALA A 158 11.74 -15.24 -5.71
C ALA A 158 10.61 -16.28 -5.82
N HIS A 159 9.62 -16.23 -4.94
CA HIS A 159 8.53 -17.21 -4.88
C HIS A 159 7.33 -16.77 -5.75
N PRO A 160 6.80 -17.66 -6.62
CA PRO A 160 5.68 -17.33 -7.51
C PRO A 160 4.39 -17.02 -6.74
N ASP A 161 4.20 -17.59 -5.55
CA ASP A 161 3.02 -17.34 -4.71
C ASP A 161 2.97 -15.89 -4.22
N VAL A 162 4.12 -15.25 -4.00
CA VAL A 162 4.20 -13.82 -3.66
C VAL A 162 3.69 -12.96 -4.83
N HIS A 163 4.00 -13.35 -6.07
CA HIS A 163 3.52 -12.64 -7.25
C HIS A 163 2.02 -12.81 -7.42
N ALA A 164 1.52 -14.05 -7.26
CA ALA A 164 0.10 -14.34 -7.30
C ALA A 164 -0.67 -13.54 -6.23
N TYR A 165 -0.11 -13.44 -5.03
CA TYR A 165 -0.67 -12.65 -3.93
C TYR A 165 -0.77 -11.15 -4.26
N ARG A 166 0.28 -10.54 -4.81
CA ARG A 166 0.26 -9.13 -5.23
C ARG A 166 -0.67 -8.87 -6.41
N LEU A 167 -0.71 -9.76 -7.39
CA LEU A 167 -1.61 -9.62 -8.52
C LEU A 167 -3.07 -9.73 -8.09
N ALA A 168 -3.41 -10.70 -7.23
CA ALA A 168 -4.76 -10.83 -6.66
C ALA A 168 -5.18 -9.58 -5.87
N GLN A 169 -4.25 -8.98 -5.12
CA GLN A 169 -4.49 -7.74 -4.38
C GLN A 169 -4.84 -6.59 -5.34
N ILE A 170 -4.03 -6.38 -6.38
CA ILE A 170 -4.24 -5.29 -7.33
C ILE A 170 -5.47 -5.52 -8.20
N GLU A 171 -5.74 -6.76 -8.59
CA GLU A 171 -6.96 -7.12 -9.31
C GLU A 171 -8.22 -6.81 -8.47
N GLU A 172 -8.22 -7.16 -7.18
CA GLU A 172 -9.31 -6.79 -6.28
C GLU A 172 -9.46 -5.26 -6.18
N VAL A 173 -8.36 -4.53 -5.98
CA VAL A 173 -8.40 -3.07 -5.89
C VAL A 173 -9.00 -2.44 -7.15
N PHE A 174 -8.54 -2.83 -8.33
CA PHE A 174 -9.04 -2.28 -9.59
C PHE A 174 -10.47 -2.68 -9.92
N ARG A 175 -10.93 -3.83 -9.43
CA ARG A 175 -12.31 -4.30 -9.64
C ARG A 175 -13.30 -3.61 -8.70
N GLU A 176 -12.93 -3.42 -7.43
CA GLU A 176 -13.87 -2.99 -6.40
C GLU A 176 -13.82 -1.48 -6.13
N TYR A 177 -12.73 -0.78 -6.49
CA TYR A 177 -12.52 0.62 -6.13
C TYR A 177 -12.33 1.53 -7.34
N PRO A 178 -12.84 2.78 -7.28
CA PRO A 178 -12.71 3.76 -8.35
C PRO A 178 -11.34 4.45 -8.33
N VAL A 179 -10.25 3.67 -8.33
CA VAL A 179 -8.89 4.22 -8.44
C VAL A 179 -8.48 4.37 -9.92
N ASP A 180 -7.79 5.46 -10.22
CA ASP A 180 -7.30 5.84 -11.55
C ASP A 180 -5.95 5.20 -11.90
N GLY A 181 -5.34 4.49 -10.95
CA GLY A 181 -4.04 3.87 -11.16
C GLY A 181 -3.40 3.20 -9.98
N LEU A 182 -2.18 2.74 -10.23
CA LEU A 182 -1.30 2.06 -9.29
C LEU A 182 0.02 2.83 -9.20
N ASP A 183 0.45 3.08 -7.97
CA ASP A 183 1.82 3.50 -7.65
C ASP A 183 2.57 2.34 -7.01
N LEU A 184 3.71 1.97 -7.60
CA LEU A 184 4.62 0.96 -7.05
C LEU A 184 5.71 1.63 -6.22
N ASP A 185 5.60 1.56 -4.90
CA ASP A 185 6.57 2.12 -3.99
C ASP A 185 7.66 1.11 -3.64
N PHE A 186 8.73 1.11 -4.43
CA PHE A 186 9.94 0.35 -4.18
C PHE A 186 10.79 0.97 -3.06
N THR A 187 10.45 2.14 -2.52
CA THR A 187 11.17 2.72 -1.38
C THR A 187 10.76 2.09 -0.04
N ARG A 188 9.85 1.09 -0.06
CA ARG A 188 9.29 0.44 1.14
C ARG A 188 9.17 -1.08 1.00
N PHE A 189 10.01 -1.87 1.65
CA PHE A 189 11.44 -1.65 1.80
C PHE A 189 12.16 -2.81 1.12
N ARG A 190 13.40 -2.58 0.73
CA ARG A 190 14.32 -3.70 0.50
C ARG A 190 14.59 -4.45 1.81
N PRO A 191 15.05 -5.72 1.73
CA PRO A 191 15.27 -6.50 0.50
C PRO A 191 13.99 -7.06 -0.13
N TRP A 192 14.04 -7.40 -1.42
CA TRP A 192 12.95 -8.14 -2.12
C TRP A 192 13.31 -9.60 -2.38
N PHE A 193 14.59 -9.95 -2.32
CA PHE A 193 15.14 -11.27 -2.56
C PHE A 193 16.14 -11.61 -1.44
N ARG A 194 16.50 -12.89 -1.32
CA ARG A 194 17.60 -13.31 -0.43
C ARG A 194 18.93 -12.71 -0.88
N GLU A 195 19.81 -12.46 0.10
CA GLU A 195 21.16 -11.96 -0.15
C GLU A 195 21.92 -12.87 -1.13
N GLY A 196 22.47 -12.27 -2.19
CA GLY A 196 23.20 -12.95 -3.26
C GLY A 196 22.33 -13.48 -4.41
N ALA A 197 21.00 -13.52 -4.25
CA ALA A 197 20.07 -13.96 -5.29
C ALA A 197 19.55 -12.82 -6.18
N GLU A 198 19.79 -11.55 -5.81
CA GLU A 198 19.13 -10.37 -6.37
C GLU A 198 19.30 -10.27 -7.89
N ARG A 199 20.53 -10.47 -8.40
CA ARG A 199 20.80 -10.43 -9.84
C ARG A 199 20.13 -11.58 -10.60
N GLY A 200 20.14 -12.78 -10.03
CA GLY A 200 19.53 -13.96 -10.65
C GLY A 200 18.01 -13.87 -10.67
N CYS A 201 17.42 -13.25 -9.65
CA CYS A 201 15.98 -13.09 -9.50
C CYS A 201 15.42 -11.79 -10.10
N ALA A 202 16.27 -10.84 -10.53
CA ALA A 202 15.81 -9.57 -11.12
C ALA A 202 14.77 -9.74 -12.26
N PRO A 203 14.89 -10.72 -13.18
CA PRO A 203 13.87 -10.96 -14.20
C PRO A 203 12.49 -11.29 -13.64
N LEU A 204 12.40 -11.88 -12.44
CA LEU A 204 11.13 -12.19 -11.77
C LEU A 204 10.43 -10.89 -11.36
N MET A 205 11.14 -9.92 -10.76
CA MET A 205 10.53 -8.64 -10.42
C MET A 205 10.07 -7.89 -11.68
N THR A 206 10.88 -7.93 -12.75
CA THR A 206 10.49 -7.34 -14.05
C THR A 206 9.21 -8.00 -14.60
N ASP A 207 9.09 -9.32 -14.51
CA ASP A 207 7.87 -10.03 -14.93
C ASP A 207 6.65 -9.60 -14.13
N LEU A 208 6.77 -9.50 -12.79
CA LEU A 208 5.68 -8.99 -11.95
C LEU A 208 5.25 -7.58 -12.35
N VAL A 209 6.20 -6.67 -12.57
CA VAL A 209 5.90 -5.29 -12.99
C VAL A 209 5.20 -5.26 -14.34
N ARG A 210 5.58 -6.12 -15.29
CA ARG A 210 4.88 -6.26 -16.58
C ARG A 210 3.45 -6.75 -16.40
N ARG A 211 3.24 -7.78 -15.59
CA ARG A 211 1.90 -8.31 -15.31
C ARG A 211 1.01 -7.28 -14.60
N LEU A 212 1.57 -6.49 -13.68
CA LEU A 212 0.87 -5.37 -13.05
C LEU A 212 0.54 -4.25 -14.05
N ARG A 213 1.42 -3.99 -15.02
CA ARG A 213 1.13 -3.07 -16.12
C ARG A 213 -0.02 -3.57 -17.00
N ASP A 214 -0.08 -4.87 -17.29
CA ASP A 214 -1.16 -5.47 -18.06
C ASP A 214 -2.51 -5.42 -17.31
N LEU A 215 -2.50 -5.50 -15.96
CA LEU A 215 -3.70 -5.27 -15.16
C LEU A 215 -4.11 -3.79 -15.13
N ALA A 216 -3.15 -2.87 -15.19
CA ALA A 216 -3.39 -1.42 -15.17
C ALA A 216 -3.75 -0.85 -16.55
N VAL A 217 -4.24 -1.66 -17.50
CA VAL A 217 -4.73 -1.17 -18.80
C VAL A 217 -5.79 -0.08 -18.58
N GLU A 218 -5.67 1.02 -19.34
CA GLU A 218 -6.48 2.25 -19.22
C GLU A 218 -6.34 3.02 -17.89
N ARG A 219 -5.48 2.53 -16.99
CA ARG A 219 -5.15 3.20 -15.72
C ARG A 219 -3.70 3.69 -15.74
N THR A 220 -3.39 4.62 -14.84
CA THR A 220 -2.02 5.09 -14.67
C THR A 220 -1.18 4.07 -13.91
N LEU A 221 0.09 3.93 -14.28
CA LEU A 221 1.09 3.19 -13.52
C LEU A 221 2.29 4.10 -13.27
N SER A 222 2.61 4.33 -12.00
CA SER A 222 3.82 5.02 -11.57
C SER A 222 4.69 4.10 -10.71
N GLY A 223 5.96 4.45 -10.56
CA GLY A 223 6.88 3.77 -9.65
C GLY A 223 7.73 4.78 -8.91
N ARG A 224 7.88 4.59 -7.60
CA ARG A 224 8.80 5.33 -6.75
C ARG A 224 9.99 4.46 -6.42
N PHE A 225 11.17 4.94 -6.81
CA PHE A 225 12.43 4.23 -6.65
C PHE A 225 13.38 5.02 -5.77
N GLU A 226 14.37 4.31 -5.25
CA GLU A 226 15.50 4.93 -4.57
C GLU A 226 16.29 5.77 -5.57
N TYR A 227 16.86 6.88 -5.11
CA TYR A 227 17.53 7.83 -5.99
C TYR A 227 18.73 7.24 -6.74
N SER A 228 19.42 6.25 -6.15
CA SER A 228 20.59 5.61 -6.79
C SER A 228 20.18 4.44 -7.68
N PRO A 229 20.47 4.53 -9.01
CA PRO A 229 20.26 3.42 -9.94
C PRO A 229 21.11 2.19 -9.60
N GLU A 230 22.34 2.39 -9.11
CA GLU A 230 23.25 1.31 -8.74
C GLU A 230 22.66 0.46 -7.61
N VAL A 231 22.07 1.13 -6.62
CA VAL A 231 21.43 0.46 -5.50
C VAL A 231 20.14 -0.24 -5.97
N CYS A 232 19.38 0.34 -6.91
CA CYS A 232 18.23 -0.35 -7.53
C CYS A 232 18.65 -1.63 -8.26
N LEU A 233 19.68 -1.56 -9.11
CA LEU A 233 20.24 -2.69 -9.85
C LEU A 233 20.79 -3.78 -8.91
N ALA A 234 21.56 -3.39 -7.89
CA ALA A 234 22.11 -4.31 -6.91
C ALA A 234 21.03 -5.02 -6.08
N SER A 235 19.83 -4.43 -5.98
CA SER A 235 18.72 -4.97 -5.20
C SER A 235 17.77 -5.85 -6.01
N GLY A 236 18.05 -6.08 -7.30
CA GLY A 236 17.25 -6.96 -8.16
C GLY A 236 16.17 -6.24 -8.97
N LEU A 237 16.31 -4.94 -9.23
CA LEU A 237 15.56 -4.28 -10.30
C LEU A 237 16.40 -4.28 -11.57
N ALA A 238 15.87 -4.79 -12.67
CA ALA A 238 16.43 -4.50 -13.99
C ALA A 238 15.86 -3.16 -14.45
N VAL A 239 16.74 -2.21 -14.78
CA VAL A 239 16.38 -0.92 -15.41
C VAL A 239 16.37 -1.09 -16.92
#